data_AF-J3NXQ4-F1
#
_entry.id   AF-J3NXQ4-F1
#
_cell.length_a   1.000
_cell.length_b   1.000
_cell.length_c   1.000
_cell.angle_alpha   90.00
_cell.angle_beta   90.00
_cell.angle_gamma   90.00
#
_symmetry.space_group_name_H-M   'P 1'
#
loop_
_entity.id
_entity.type
_entity.pdbx_description
1 polymer ?
#
loop_
_entity_poly.entity_id
_entity_poly.type
_entity_poly.pdbx_seq_one_letter_code
_entity_poly.pdbx_strand_id
1 'polypeptide(L)'
;MPAPSPLAIASQSVSRLVKEEAYYRKELEGQNKKVEEERAKLSADATYNDNFMLKQLETGARETEAVFGPLLTKVEDAVAKLEEQMAISESDGGAPDAELQKAREALAAGKALQQKGAAGEAAAAS
;
A
#
# COMPACT_ATOMS: atom_id res chain seq x y z
N MET A 1 3.95 30.93 -1.35
CA MET A 1 4.74 29.92 -2.09
C MET A 1 4.03 29.66 -3.42
N PRO A 2 4.77 29.42 -4.53
CA PRO A 2 4.14 29.06 -5.81
C PRO A 2 3.40 27.73 -5.70
N ALA A 3 2.46 27.50 -6.61
CA ALA A 3 1.77 26.22 -6.73
C ALA A 3 2.77 25.12 -7.15
N PRO A 4 2.60 23.87 -6.65
CA PRO A 4 3.45 22.76 -7.06
C PRO A 4 3.26 22.43 -8.54
N SER A 5 4.32 21.97 -9.20
CA SER A 5 4.26 21.50 -10.59
C SER A 5 3.44 20.20 -10.72
N PRO A 6 2.94 19.89 -11.92
CA PRO A 6 2.29 18.60 -12.19
C PRO A 6 3.18 17.38 -11.85
N LEU A 7 4.48 17.45 -12.16
CA LEU A 7 5.45 16.41 -11.81
C LEU A 7 5.58 16.25 -10.29
N ALA A 8 5.65 17.36 -9.56
CA ALA A 8 5.73 17.35 -8.10
C ALA A 8 4.45 16.77 -7.48
N ILE A 9 3.27 17.07 -8.03
CA ILE A 9 1.99 16.50 -7.59
C ILE A 9 1.95 14.99 -7.82
N ALA A 10 2.32 14.51 -9.02
CA ALA A 10 2.33 13.09 -9.34
C ALA A 10 3.31 12.31 -8.44
N SER A 11 4.51 12.87 -8.22
CA SER A 11 5.53 12.28 -7.33
C SER A 11 5.02 12.15 -5.88
N GLN A 12 4.32 13.18 -5.38
CA GLN A 12 3.73 13.16 -4.05
C GLN A 12 2.58 12.16 -3.94
N SER A 13 1.78 11.99 -4.99
CA SER A 13 0.69 11.02 -5.01
C SER A 13 1.22 9.60 -4.80
N VAL A 14 2.20 9.18 -5.61
CA VAL A 14 2.84 7.86 -5.47
C VAL A 14 3.47 7.70 -4.10
N SER A 15 4.19 8.72 -3.62
CA SER A 15 4.84 8.68 -2.31
C SER A 15 3.85 8.52 -1.14
N ARG A 16 2.64 9.10 -1.24
CA ARG A 16 1.59 8.95 -0.22
C ARG A 16 0.99 7.55 -0.25
N LEU A 17 0.67 7.04 -1.43
CA LEU A 17 0.09 5.71 -1.60
C LEU A 17 1.04 4.61 -1.11
N VAL A 18 2.34 4.71 -1.41
CA VAL A 18 3.35 3.76 -0.92
C VAL A 18 3.43 3.78 0.62
N LYS A 19 3.33 4.95 1.24
CA LYS A 19 3.31 5.07 2.70
C LYS A 19 2.03 4.49 3.30
N GLU A 20 0.88 4.82 2.71
CA GLU A 20 -0.43 4.28 3.10
C GLU A 20 -0.43 2.76 3.07
N GLU A 21 0.13 2.15 2.03
CA GLU A 21 0.27 0.71 1.91
C GLU A 21 1.13 0.12 3.04
N ALA A 22 2.27 0.75 3.33
CA ALA A 22 3.14 0.32 4.42
C ALA A 22 2.46 0.43 5.80
N TYR A 23 1.64 1.45 6.01
CA TYR A 23 0.84 1.59 7.23
C TYR A 23 -0.17 0.44 7.37
N TYR A 24 -0.94 0.15 6.32
CA TYR A 24 -1.91 -0.95 6.37
C TYR A 24 -1.24 -2.31 6.54
N ARG A 25 -0.05 -2.55 5.97
CA ARG A 25 0.70 -3.79 6.21
C ARG A 25 1.08 -3.96 7.68
N LYS A 26 1.57 -2.89 8.31
CA LYS A 26 1.92 -2.91 9.73
C LYS A 26 0.69 -3.13 10.61
N GLU A 27 -0.44 -2.54 10.25
CA GLU A 27 -1.71 -2.76 10.93
C GLU A 27 -2.16 -4.22 10.82
N LEU A 28 -2.17 -4.78 9.61
CA LEU A 28 -2.53 -6.18 9.37
C LEU A 28 -1.61 -7.15 10.14
N GLU A 29 -0.30 -6.88 10.18
CA GLU A 29 0.64 -7.68 10.99
C GLU A 29 0.25 -7.69 12.48
N GLY A 30 -0.09 -6.51 13.02
CA GLY A 30 -0.55 -6.39 14.41
C GLY A 30 -1.88 -7.10 14.67
N GLN A 31 -2.83 -6.99 13.75
CA GLN A 31 -4.12 -7.69 13.83
C GLN A 31 -3.93 -9.21 13.77
N ASN A 32 -3.15 -9.72 12.81
CA ASN A 32 -2.87 -11.15 12.67
C ASN A 32 -2.17 -11.70 13.92
N LYS A 33 -1.19 -10.98 14.47
CA LYS A 33 -0.56 -11.39 15.73
C LYS A 33 -1.58 -11.51 16.87
N LYS A 34 -2.50 -10.56 16.96
CA LYS A 34 -3.57 -10.59 17.98
C LYS A 34 -4.56 -11.74 17.75
N VAL A 35 -4.90 -12.06 16.49
CA VAL A 35 -5.72 -13.23 16.13
C VAL A 35 -5.03 -14.51 16.61
N GLU A 36 -3.74 -14.67 16.32
CA GLU A 36 -2.97 -15.87 16.71
C GLU A 36 -2.84 -16.00 18.22
N GLU A 37 -2.54 -14.89 18.92
CA GLU A 37 -2.50 -14.87 20.39
C GLU A 37 -3.84 -15.24 21.01
N GLU A 38 -4.95 -14.77 20.44
CA GLU A 38 -6.29 -15.10 20.96
C GLU A 38 -6.66 -16.55 20.64
N ARG A 39 -6.38 -17.00 19.41
CA ARG A 39 -6.57 -18.40 19.00
C ARG A 39 -5.83 -19.37 19.92
N ALA A 40 -4.60 -19.05 20.31
CA ALA A 40 -3.79 -19.89 21.20
C ALA A 40 -4.34 -19.97 22.63
N LYS A 41 -5.16 -19.01 23.08
CA LYS A 41 -5.80 -19.03 24.39
C LYS A 41 -7.09 -19.83 24.42
N LEU A 42 -7.70 -20.15 23.26
CA LEU A 42 -8.90 -20.98 23.22
C LEU A 42 -8.58 -22.38 23.74
N SER A 43 -9.30 -22.78 24.78
CA SER A 43 -9.30 -24.15 25.30
C SER A 43 -10.51 -24.93 24.77
N ALA A 44 -10.57 -26.23 25.10
CA ALA A 44 -11.74 -27.06 24.80
C ALA A 44 -13.04 -26.56 25.48
N ASP A 45 -12.92 -25.76 26.55
CA ASP A 45 -14.04 -25.19 27.31
C ASP A 45 -14.38 -23.74 26.88
N ALA A 46 -13.83 -23.29 25.74
CA ALA A 46 -14.05 -21.94 25.26
C ALA A 46 -15.55 -21.64 25.06
N THR A 47 -15.98 -20.51 25.59
CA THR A 47 -17.38 -20.11 25.55
C THR A 47 -17.76 -19.59 24.16
N TYR A 48 -19.06 -19.42 23.93
CA TYR A 48 -19.56 -18.71 22.75
C TYR A 48 -18.95 -17.30 22.63
N ASN A 49 -18.76 -16.60 23.77
CA ASN A 49 -18.20 -15.26 23.78
C ASN A 49 -16.74 -15.24 23.32
N ASP A 50 -15.94 -16.22 23.74
CA ASP A 50 -14.52 -16.31 23.35
C ASP A 50 -14.38 -16.53 21.83
N ASN A 51 -15.20 -17.43 21.28
CA ASN A 51 -15.26 -17.68 19.83
C ASN A 51 -15.78 -16.46 19.06
N PHE A 52 -16.77 -15.73 19.60
CA PHE A 52 -17.27 -14.50 19.00
C PHE A 52 -16.19 -13.42 18.94
N MET A 53 -15.41 -13.25 20.02
CA MET A 53 -14.31 -12.28 20.05
C MET A 53 -13.22 -12.62 19.04
N LEU A 54 -12.82 -13.89 18.92
CA LEU A 54 -11.87 -14.31 17.89
C LEU A 54 -12.39 -13.97 16.48
N LYS A 55 -13.66 -14.28 16.19
CA LYS A 55 -14.27 -13.98 14.88
C LYS A 55 -14.29 -12.48 14.57
N GLN A 56 -14.49 -11.63 15.58
CA GLN A 56 -14.41 -10.17 15.40
C GLN A 56 -13.00 -9.72 15.02
N LEU A 57 -11.96 -10.26 15.67
CA LEU A 57 -10.57 -9.97 15.33
C LEU A 57 -10.22 -10.44 13.92
N GLU A 58 -10.63 -11.65 13.54
CA GLU A 58 -10.45 -12.19 12.19
C GLU A 58 -11.18 -11.35 11.13
N THR A 59 -12.37 -10.84 11.45
CA THR A 59 -13.13 -9.97 10.55
C THR A 59 -12.41 -8.66 10.32
N GLY A 60 -11.91 -8.02 11.38
CA GLY A 60 -11.12 -6.78 11.26
C GLY A 60 -9.84 -6.97 10.44
N ALA A 61 -9.13 -8.09 10.63
CA ALA A 61 -7.95 -8.44 9.83
C ALA A 61 -8.30 -8.57 8.34
N ARG A 62 -9.40 -9.26 8.02
CA ARG A 62 -9.88 -9.44 6.65
C ARG A 62 -10.31 -8.14 5.99
N GLU A 63 -10.96 -7.25 6.74
CA GLU A 63 -11.36 -5.93 6.25
C GLU A 63 -10.13 -5.07 5.90
N THR A 64 -9.09 -5.08 6.75
CA THR A 64 -7.82 -4.42 6.45
C THR A 64 -7.12 -5.06 5.24
N GLU A 65 -7.11 -6.39 5.13
CA GLU A 65 -6.55 -7.09 3.97
C GLU A 65 -7.25 -6.72 2.67
N ALA A 66 -8.57 -6.56 2.68
CA ALA A 66 -9.36 -6.18 1.51
C ALA A 66 -9.03 -4.78 0.96
N VAL A 67 -8.36 -3.92 1.73
CA VAL A 67 -7.91 -2.60 1.27
C VAL A 67 -6.76 -2.69 0.26
N PHE A 68 -5.92 -3.74 0.34
CA PHE A 68 -4.71 -3.81 -0.48
C PHE A 68 -5.00 -3.86 -1.99
N GLY A 69 -6.02 -4.61 -2.42
CA GLY A 69 -6.35 -4.72 -3.85
C GLY A 69 -6.63 -3.35 -4.50
N PRO A 70 -7.67 -2.62 -4.04
CA PRO A 70 -7.95 -1.27 -4.54
C PRO A 70 -6.79 -0.28 -4.36
N LEU A 71 -5.99 -0.42 -3.30
CA LEU A 71 -4.84 0.45 -3.07
C LEU A 71 -3.72 0.19 -4.09
N LEU A 72 -3.44 -1.07 -4.43
CA LEU A 72 -2.45 -1.42 -5.46
C LEU A 72 -2.88 -0.91 -6.84
N THR A 73 -4.17 -1.00 -7.21
CA THR A 73 -4.68 -0.38 -8.44
C THR A 73 -4.43 1.13 -8.47
N LYS A 74 -4.68 1.83 -7.35
CA LYS A 74 -4.38 3.28 -7.27
C LYS A 74 -2.89 3.58 -7.41
N VAL A 75 -2.01 2.71 -6.89
CA VAL A 75 -0.56 2.83 -7.07
C VAL A 75 -0.18 2.66 -8.54
N GLU A 76 -0.78 1.69 -9.24
CA GLU A 76 -0.56 1.47 -10.67
C GLU A 76 -0.92 2.71 -11.50
N ASP A 77 -2.12 3.25 -11.28
CA ASP A 77 -2.59 4.47 -11.96
C ASP A 77 -1.68 5.67 -11.66
N ALA A 78 -1.28 5.85 -10.40
CA ALA A 78 -0.42 6.95 -10.00
C ALA A 78 1.00 6.84 -10.56
N VAL A 79 1.54 5.61 -10.67
CA VAL A 79 2.83 5.33 -11.30
C VAL A 79 2.77 5.65 -12.79
N ALA A 80 1.74 5.18 -13.51
CA ALA A 80 1.56 5.51 -14.92
C ALA A 80 1.45 7.03 -15.16
N LYS A 81 0.72 7.73 -14.28
CA LYS A 81 0.62 9.19 -14.32
C LYS A 81 1.97 9.88 -14.08
N LEU A 82 2.78 9.37 -13.15
CA LEU A 82 4.11 9.91 -12.88
C LEU A 82 5.04 9.76 -14.08
N GLU A 83 5.03 8.59 -14.73
CA GLU A 83 5.81 8.35 -15.95
C GLU A 83 5.41 9.30 -17.08
N GLU A 84 4.11 9.52 -17.28
CA GLU A 84 3.59 10.51 -18.25
C GLU A 84 4.13 11.93 -17.95
N GLN A 85 4.08 12.37 -16.69
CA GLN A 85 4.57 13.71 -16.32
C GLN A 85 6.08 13.85 -16.45
N MET A 86 6.85 12.77 -16.26
CA MET A 86 8.28 12.77 -16.53
C MET A 86 8.56 12.94 -18.02
N ALA A 87 7.87 12.23 -18.90
CA ALA A 87 8.02 12.35 -20.35
C ALA A 87 7.64 13.76 -20.88
N ILE A 88 6.58 14.35 -20.32
CA ILE A 88 6.20 15.74 -20.63
C ILE A 88 7.29 16.71 -20.18
N SER A 89 7.80 16.54 -18.96
CA SER A 89 8.86 17.40 -18.42
C SER A 89 10.14 17.34 -19.27
N GLU A 90 10.50 16.17 -19.80
CA GLU A 90 11.63 16.02 -20.72
C GLU A 90 11.41 16.75 -22.05
N SER A 91 10.17 16.79 -22.54
CA SER A 91 9.78 17.46 -23.79
C SER A 91 9.72 19.00 -23.64
N ASP A 92 9.36 19.49 -22.46
CA ASP A 92 9.20 20.92 -22.14
C ASP A 92 10.49 21.60 -21.66
N GLY A 93 11.66 21.00 -21.91
CA GLY A 93 12.97 21.57 -21.57
C GLY A 93 13.48 21.19 -20.17
N GLY A 94 12.86 20.24 -19.50
CA GLY A 94 13.30 19.66 -18.24
C GLY A 94 12.65 20.28 -17.01
N ALA A 95 12.33 19.44 -16.02
CA ALA A 95 11.99 19.90 -14.67
C ALA A 95 13.28 20.16 -13.85
N PRO A 96 13.21 20.93 -12.75
CA PRO A 96 14.35 21.11 -11.85
C PRO A 96 14.90 19.78 -11.35
N ASP A 97 16.23 19.66 -11.21
CA ASP A 97 16.89 18.41 -10.80
C ASP A 97 16.32 17.80 -9.51
N ALA A 98 15.97 18.66 -8.54
CA ALA A 98 15.37 18.24 -7.29
C ALA A 98 13.96 17.63 -7.46
N GLU A 99 13.18 18.08 -8.44
CA GLU A 99 11.89 17.48 -8.77
C GLU A 99 12.07 16.16 -9.52
N LEU A 100 13.00 16.12 -10.49
CA LEU A 100 13.33 14.90 -11.22
C LEU A 100 13.87 13.79 -10.30
N GLN A 101 14.69 14.15 -9.30
CA GLN A 101 15.16 13.20 -8.31
C GLN A 101 14.00 12.60 -7.50
N LYS A 102 13.10 13.45 -6.98
CA LYS A 102 11.92 12.98 -6.23
C LYS A 102 11.00 12.12 -7.08
N ALA A 103 10.82 12.47 -8.35
CA ALA A 103 10.05 11.68 -9.29
C ALA A 103 10.65 10.27 -9.48
N ARG A 104 11.97 10.18 -9.68
CA ARG A 104 12.67 8.89 -9.80
C ARG A 104 12.57 8.04 -8.54
N GLU A 105 12.74 8.65 -7.36
CA GLU A 105 12.60 7.96 -6.07
C GLU A 105 11.17 7.43 -5.87
N ALA A 106 10.16 8.27 -6.15
CA ALA A 106 8.76 7.89 -6.05
C ALA A 106 8.41 6.76 -7.04
N LEU A 107 8.90 6.87 -8.28
CA LEU A 107 8.69 5.86 -9.32
C LEU A 107 9.30 4.51 -8.94
N ALA A 108 10.55 4.51 -8.45
CA ALA A 108 11.21 3.29 -8.00
C ALA A 108 10.45 2.62 -6.85
N ALA A 109 9.99 3.41 -5.87
CA ALA A 109 9.21 2.90 -4.75
C ALA A 109 7.85 2.32 -5.20
N GLY A 110 7.13 3.03 -6.09
CA GLY A 110 5.87 2.56 -6.66
C GLY A 110 6.02 1.25 -7.43
N LYS A 111 7.05 1.14 -8.30
CA LYS A 111 7.33 -0.09 -9.05
C LYS A 111 7.74 -1.27 -8.17
N ALA A 112 8.55 -1.02 -7.14
CA ALA A 112 8.89 -2.05 -6.17
C ALA A 112 7.64 -2.58 -5.46
N LEU A 113 6.68 -1.69 -5.14
CA LEU A 113 5.41 -2.08 -4.56
C LEU A 113 4.53 -2.90 -5.52
N GLN A 114 4.43 -2.52 -6.80
CA GLN A 114 3.70 -3.30 -7.81
C GLN A 114 4.27 -4.73 -7.96
N GLN A 115 5.60 -4.86 -7.99
CA GLN A 115 6.26 -6.18 -8.06
C GLN A 115 5.96 -7.03 -6.82
N LYS A 116 5.96 -6.41 -5.63
CA LYS A 116 5.59 -7.08 -4.39
C LYS A 116 4.12 -7.52 -4.37
N GLY A 117 3.21 -6.68 -4.89
CA GLY A 117 1.80 -6.99 -5.04
C GLY A 117 1.58 -8.21 -5.93
N ALA A 118 2.16 -8.21 -7.13
CA ALA A 118 2.07 -9.32 -8.08
C ALA A 118 2.63 -10.64 -7.52
N ALA A 119 3.74 -10.59 -6.76
CA ALA A 119 4.29 -11.76 -6.10
C ALA A 119 3.37 -12.30 -5.00
N GLY A 120 2.65 -11.42 -4.27
CA GLY A 120 1.67 -11.81 -3.26
C GLY A 120 0.43 -12.49 -3.84
N GLU A 121 -0.11 -11.97 -4.94
CA GLU A 121 -1.22 -12.60 -5.65
C GLU A 121 -0.85 -13.98 -6.22
N ALA A 122 0.35 -14.13 -6.79
CA ALA A 122 0.83 -15.42 -7.29
C ALA A 122 0.95 -16.48 -6.17
N ALA A 123 1.38 -16.07 -4.98
CA ALA A 123 1.48 -16.95 -3.81
C ALA A 123 0.12 -17.35 -3.24
N ALA A 124 -0.89 -16.48 -3.31
CA ALA A 124 -2.26 -16.78 -2.84
C ALA A 124 -3.05 -17.71 -3.79
N ALA A 125 -2.62 -17.82 -5.06
CA ALA A 125 -3.26 -18.66 -6.07
C ALA A 125 -2.65 -20.08 -6.20
N SER A 126 -1.64 -20.42 -5.40
CA SER A 126 -0.91 -21.70 -5.40
C SER A 126 -1.34 -22.59 -4.23
#